data_AF-A0A6F8VDW3-F1
#
_entry.id   AF-A0A6F8VDW3-F1
#
_cell.length_a   1.000
_cell.length_b   1.000
_cell.length_c   1.000
_cell.angle_alpha   90.00
_cell.angle_beta   90.00
_cell.angle_gamma   90.00
#
_symmetry.space_group_name_H-M   'P 1'
#
loop_
_entity.id
_entity.type
_entity.pdbx_description
1 polymer ?
#
loop_
_entity_poly.entity_id
_entity_poly.type
_entity_poly.pdbx_seq_one_letter_code
_entity_poly.pdbx_strand_id
1 'polypeptide(L)'
;MEKKNAIDTLLDEAKEKSRITSDNALALRIGVKKQTISRYRKGLSTPDDYAKSRIADLTGRSLQEVIARIELENEPNEEKRRYWENFFKRLGGVAASIVFAVTLIVTQRPADAAPIKAYGMTTVYYVKS
;
A
#
# COMPACT_ATOMS: atom_id res chain seq x y z
N MET A 1 3.76 8.74 -22.52
CA MET A 1 3.93 7.38 -21.97
C MET A 1 3.65 7.48 -20.49
N GLU A 2 2.57 6.84 -20.00
CA GLU A 2 2.25 6.84 -18.57
C GLU A 2 3.42 6.19 -17.81
N LYS A 3 3.92 6.87 -16.77
CA LYS A 3 5.11 6.42 -16.03
C LYS A 3 4.69 5.29 -15.08
N LYS A 4 5.08 4.05 -15.39
CA LYS A 4 4.79 2.88 -14.56
C LYS A 4 5.59 2.92 -13.26
N ASN A 5 4.94 2.59 -12.15
CA ASN A 5 5.60 2.45 -10.86
C ASN A 5 6.24 1.04 -10.71
N ALA A 6 7.10 0.84 -9.71
CA ALA A 6 7.75 -0.46 -9.45
C ALA A 6 6.73 -1.58 -9.27
N ILE A 7 5.63 -1.30 -8.57
CA ILE A 7 4.60 -2.30 -8.27
C ILE A 7 3.90 -2.74 -9.57
N ASP A 8 3.54 -1.81 -10.45
CA ASP A 8 2.91 -2.06 -11.75
C ASP A 8 3.80 -2.93 -12.63
N THR A 9 5.10 -2.62 -12.65
CA THR A 9 6.10 -3.42 -13.37
C THR A 9 6.19 -4.85 -12.83
N LEU A 10 6.21 -5.02 -11.50
CA LEU A 10 6.25 -6.34 -10.85
C LEU A 10 4.95 -7.13 -11.09
N LEU A 11 3.80 -6.46 -11.11
CA LEU A 11 2.51 -7.08 -11.40
C LEU A 11 2.41 -7.54 -12.86
N ASP A 12 2.96 -6.77 -13.80
CA ASP A 12 3.04 -7.18 -15.21
C ASP A 12 3.99 -8.36 -15.39
N GLU A 13 5.16 -8.34 -14.77
CA GLU A 13 6.06 -9.49 -14.77
C GLU A 13 5.40 -10.74 -14.16
N ALA A 14 4.67 -10.58 -13.05
CA ALA A 14 3.95 -11.67 -12.43
C ALA A 14 2.88 -12.25 -13.37
N LYS A 15 2.19 -11.39 -14.13
CA LYS A 15 1.22 -11.82 -15.16
C LYS A 15 1.90 -12.58 -16.29
N GLU A 16 3.01 -12.07 -16.81
CA GLU A 16 3.76 -12.70 -17.88
C GLU A 16 4.26 -14.09 -17.47
N LYS A 17 4.94 -14.21 -16.31
CA LYS A 17 5.48 -15.49 -15.82
C LYS A 17 4.39 -16.50 -15.46
N SER A 18 3.26 -16.02 -14.93
CA SER A 18 2.13 -16.88 -14.58
C SER A 18 1.18 -17.16 -15.75
N ARG A 19 1.45 -16.60 -16.94
CA ARG A 19 0.59 -16.67 -18.13
C ARG A 19 -0.86 -16.21 -17.85
N ILE A 20 -1.00 -15.17 -17.05
CA ILE A 20 -2.29 -14.61 -16.64
C ILE A 20 -2.57 -13.34 -17.43
N THR A 21 -3.72 -13.28 -18.11
CA THR A 21 -4.10 -12.12 -18.91
C THR A 21 -4.89 -11.08 -18.12
N SER A 22 -5.66 -11.52 -17.11
CA SER A 22 -6.58 -10.67 -16.36
C SER A 22 -6.06 -10.32 -14.96
N ASP A 23 -6.17 -9.04 -14.60
CA ASP A 23 -5.86 -8.55 -13.25
C ASP A 23 -6.74 -9.21 -12.17
N ASN A 24 -7.94 -9.67 -12.52
CA ASN A 24 -8.77 -10.41 -11.57
C ASN A 24 -8.15 -11.77 -11.21
N ALA A 25 -7.63 -12.48 -12.21
CA ALA A 25 -6.95 -13.75 -11.98
C ALA A 25 -5.63 -13.56 -11.22
N LEU A 26 -4.90 -12.45 -11.49
CA LEU A 26 -3.72 -12.08 -10.72
C LEU A 26 -4.08 -11.80 -9.24
N ALA A 27 -5.16 -11.04 -9.00
CA ALA A 27 -5.63 -10.73 -7.66
C ALA A 27 -5.90 -12.00 -6.84
N LEU A 28 -6.55 -12.99 -7.45
CA LEU A 28 -6.83 -14.29 -6.83
C LEU A 28 -5.55 -15.06 -6.48
N ARG A 29 -4.52 -15.02 -7.35
CA ARG A 29 -3.23 -15.70 -7.09
C ARG A 29 -2.45 -15.06 -5.94
N ILE A 30 -2.50 -13.73 -5.86
CA ILE A 30 -1.87 -12.94 -4.80
C ILE A 30 -2.69 -13.03 -3.49
N GLY A 31 -3.99 -13.31 -3.57
CA GLY A 31 -4.88 -13.38 -2.40
C GLY A 31 -5.47 -12.03 -2.00
N VAL A 32 -5.62 -11.11 -2.95
CA VAL A 32 -6.18 -9.76 -2.74
C VAL A 32 -7.43 -9.54 -3.60
N LYS A 33 -8.18 -8.46 -3.31
CA LYS A 33 -9.33 -8.06 -4.13
C LYS A 33 -8.86 -7.44 -5.45
N LYS A 34 -9.63 -7.59 -6.53
CA LYS A 34 -9.36 -6.94 -7.83
C LYS A 34 -9.16 -5.42 -7.71
N GLN A 35 -9.97 -4.76 -6.88
CA GLN A 35 -9.84 -3.32 -6.62
C GLN A 35 -8.49 -2.95 -6.00
N THR A 36 -7.93 -3.82 -5.16
CA THR A 36 -6.61 -3.64 -4.56
C THR A 36 -5.51 -3.61 -5.63
N ILE A 37 -5.56 -4.54 -6.61
CA ILE A 37 -4.63 -4.53 -7.76
C ILE A 37 -4.74 -3.22 -8.55
N SER A 38 -5.96 -2.74 -8.82
CA SER A 38 -6.15 -1.45 -9.51
C SER A 38 -5.53 -0.28 -8.74
N ARG A 39 -5.63 -0.27 -7.40
CA ARG A 39 -5.01 0.76 -6.56
C ARG A 39 -3.49 0.67 -6.56
N TYR A 40 -2.92 -0.55 -6.54
CA TYR A 40 -1.48 -0.76 -6.66
C TYR A 40 -0.92 -0.19 -7.96
N ARG A 41 -1.56 -0.52 -9.10
CA ARG A 41 -1.16 0.01 -10.42
C ARG A 41 -1.20 1.54 -10.48
N LYS A 42 -2.17 2.15 -9.80
CA LYS A 42 -2.30 3.62 -9.70
C LYS A 42 -1.41 4.27 -8.63
N GLY A 43 -0.61 3.50 -7.90
CA GLY A 43 0.22 4.01 -6.79
C GLY A 43 -0.59 4.55 -5.61
N LEU A 44 -1.87 4.17 -5.48
CA LEU A 44 -2.78 4.64 -4.41
C LEU A 44 -2.71 3.77 -3.14
N SER A 45 -1.94 2.69 -3.17
CA SER A 45 -1.66 1.83 -2.02
C SER A 45 -0.43 0.96 -2.30
N THR A 46 0.22 0.53 -1.23
CA THR A 46 1.39 -0.36 -1.26
C THR A 46 0.97 -1.78 -0.87
N PRO A 47 1.52 -2.84 -1.49
CA PRO A 47 1.32 -4.21 -1.05
C PRO A 47 1.76 -4.44 0.39
N ASP A 48 1.03 -5.26 1.13
CA ASP A 48 1.46 -5.77 2.44
C ASP A 48 2.51 -6.88 2.28
N ASP A 49 3.10 -7.34 3.39
CA ASP A 49 4.20 -8.31 3.33
C ASP A 49 3.78 -9.65 2.73
N TYR A 50 2.53 -10.07 2.96
CA TYR A 50 1.98 -11.26 2.33
C TYR A 50 1.83 -11.06 0.81
N ALA A 51 1.28 -9.94 0.34
CA ALA A 51 1.22 -9.68 -1.09
C ALA A 51 2.62 -9.56 -1.71
N LYS A 52 3.61 -8.97 -1.02
CA LYS A 52 5.01 -8.92 -1.49
C LYS A 52 5.61 -10.33 -1.65
N SER A 53 5.38 -11.24 -0.70
CA SER A 53 5.83 -12.63 -0.82
C SER A 53 5.18 -13.36 -1.98
N ARG A 54 3.88 -13.18 -2.18
CA ARG A 54 3.18 -13.76 -3.33
C ARG A 54 3.65 -13.18 -4.67
N ILE A 55 3.96 -11.89 -4.73
CA ILE A 55 4.57 -11.28 -5.92
C ILE A 55 5.95 -11.88 -6.18
N ALA A 56 6.77 -12.09 -5.14
CA ALA A 56 8.07 -12.74 -5.27
C ALA A 56 7.93 -14.16 -5.83
N ASP A 57 7.02 -14.97 -5.29
CA ASP A 57 6.73 -16.33 -5.78
C ASP A 57 6.35 -16.33 -7.27
N LEU A 58 5.43 -15.44 -7.67
CA LEU A 58 4.92 -15.38 -9.05
C LEU A 58 5.95 -14.84 -10.05
N THR A 59 6.82 -13.94 -9.61
CA THR A 59 7.91 -13.38 -10.43
C THR A 59 9.16 -14.25 -10.40
N GLY A 60 9.27 -15.22 -9.48
CA GLY A 60 10.49 -15.99 -9.26
C GLY A 60 11.68 -15.13 -8.81
N ARG A 61 11.41 -13.94 -8.24
CA ARG A 61 12.41 -13.06 -7.64
C ARG A 61 12.57 -13.38 -6.16
N SER A 62 13.66 -12.93 -5.56
CA SER A 62 13.80 -13.03 -4.11
C SER A 62 12.84 -12.03 -3.40
N LEU A 63 12.31 -12.42 -2.24
CA LEU A 63 11.45 -11.53 -1.45
C LEU A 63 12.18 -10.23 -1.08
N GLN A 64 13.47 -10.32 -0.75
CA GLN A 64 14.29 -9.17 -0.41
C GLN A 64 14.35 -8.16 -1.57
N GLU A 65 14.49 -8.64 -2.79
CA GLU A 65 14.53 -7.80 -3.99
C GLU A 65 13.18 -7.10 -4.25
N VAL A 66 12.07 -7.83 -4.10
CA VAL A 66 10.72 -7.26 -4.24
C VAL A 66 10.47 -6.16 -3.20
N ILE A 67 10.78 -6.43 -1.94
CA ILE A 67 10.65 -5.44 -0.86
C ILE A 67 11.52 -4.23 -1.17
N ALA A 68 12.81 -4.43 -1.40
CA ALA A 68 13.76 -3.35 -1.65
C ALA A 68 13.32 -2.45 -2.81
N ARG A 69 12.82 -3.04 -3.90
CA ARG A 69 12.34 -2.29 -5.08
C ARG A 69 11.10 -1.46 -4.76
N ILE A 70 10.14 -2.02 -4.03
CA ILE A 70 8.89 -1.34 -3.67
C ILE A 70 9.18 -0.20 -2.67
N GLU A 71 9.98 -0.46 -1.64
CA GLU A 71 10.30 0.54 -0.61
C GLU A 71 11.19 1.66 -1.16
N LEU A 72 12.17 1.35 -2.01
CA LEU A 72 13.02 2.35 -2.65
C LEU A 72 12.21 3.40 -3.41
N GLU A 73 11.15 3.00 -4.09
CA GLU A 73 10.31 3.91 -4.88
C GLU A 73 9.26 4.64 -4.04
N ASN A 74 8.73 4.01 -2.98
CA ASN A 74 7.65 4.58 -2.17
C ASN A 74 8.14 5.36 -0.94
N GLU A 75 9.38 5.17 -0.48
CA GLU A 75 9.88 5.78 0.75
C GLU A 75 10.10 7.29 0.55
N PRO A 76 9.35 8.17 1.26
CA PRO A 76 9.51 9.62 1.14
C PRO A 76 10.79 10.12 1.82
N ASN A 77 11.27 9.46 2.86
CA ASN A 77 12.44 9.89 3.61
C ASN A 77 13.73 9.54 2.83
N GLU A 78 14.56 10.55 2.55
CA GLU A 78 15.79 10.37 1.76
C GLU A 78 16.82 9.46 2.43
N GLU A 79 16.96 9.49 3.75
CA GLU A 79 17.89 8.64 4.50
C GLU A 79 17.49 7.18 4.37
N LYS A 80 16.21 6.87 4.61
CA LYS A 80 15.66 5.52 4.44
C LYS A 80 15.72 5.07 2.99
N ARG A 81 15.46 5.98 2.04
CA ARG A 81 15.60 5.69 0.60
C ARG A 81 17.03 5.28 0.25
N ARG A 82 18.05 5.99 0.77
CA ARG A 82 19.46 5.60 0.59
C ARG A 82 19.79 4.25 1.19
N TYR A 83 19.19 3.90 2.33
CA TYR A 83 19.30 2.54 2.88
C TYR A 83 18.78 1.50 1.89
N TRP A 84 17.56 1.67 1.37
CA TRP A 84 16.96 0.76 0.41
C TRP A 84 17.72 0.70 -0.91
N GLU A 85 18.27 1.82 -1.37
CA GLU A 85 19.09 1.89 -2.57
C GLU A 85 20.37 1.05 -2.40
N ASN A 86 21.08 1.23 -1.29
CA ASN A 86 22.28 0.47 -0.98
C ASN A 86 21.97 -1.02 -0.78
N PHE A 87 20.84 -1.32 -0.12
CA PHE A 87 20.37 -2.69 0.06
C PHE A 87 20.07 -3.36 -1.29
N PHE A 88 19.35 -2.67 -2.18
CA PHE A 88 19.04 -3.17 -3.53
C PHE A 88 20.30 -3.39 -4.38
N LYS A 89 21.27 -2.46 -4.31
CA LYS A 89 22.57 -2.61 -4.98
C LYS A 89 23.34 -3.83 -4.48
N ARG A 90 23.31 -4.12 -3.17
CA ARG A 90 23.95 -5.32 -2.59
C ARG A 90 23.31 -6.63 -3.07
N LEU A 91 22.03 -6.60 -3.43
CA LEU A 91 21.33 -7.74 -4.05
C LEU A 91 21.67 -7.92 -5.54
N GLY A 92 22.56 -7.10 -6.11
CA GLY A 92 22.92 -7.13 -7.53
C GLY A 92 21.95 -6.37 -8.43
N GLY A 93 21.01 -5.62 -7.86
CA GLY A 93 20.03 -4.82 -8.60
C GLY A 93 20.58 -3.48 -9.07
N VAL A 94 20.08 -2.99 -10.22
CA VAL A 94 20.32 -1.61 -10.69
C VAL A 94 19.14 -0.74 -10.28
N ALA A 95 19.37 0.17 -9.34
CA ALA A 95 18.36 1.13 -8.89
C ALA A 95 18.07 2.14 -10.02
N ALA A 96 16.95 1.98 -10.72
CA ALA A 96 16.40 3.05 -11.54
C ALA A 96 15.76 4.08 -10.60
N SER A 97 16.34 5.27 -10.50
CA SER A 97 15.84 6.35 -9.64
C SER A 97 14.52 6.89 -10.18
N ILE A 98 13.39 6.40 -9.63
CA ILE A 98 12.07 6.97 -9.88
C ILE A 98 11.70 7.84 -8.69
N VAL A 99 11.90 9.15 -8.83
CA VAL A 99 11.39 10.14 -7.87
C VAL A 99 9.88 10.23 -8.08
N PHE A 100 9.10 9.72 -7.14
CA PHE A 100 7.69 10.05 -7.00
C PHE A 100 7.55 11.14 -5.94
N ALA A 101 7.09 12.32 -6.36
CA ALA A 101 6.58 13.34 -5.44
C ALA A 101 5.22 12.86 -4.94
N VAL A 102 5.17 12.15 -3.81
CA VAL A 102 3.91 11.79 -3.17
C VAL A 102 3.27 13.08 -2.66
N THR A 103 2.21 13.54 -3.34
CA THR A 103 1.31 14.57 -2.84
C THR A 103 0.61 14.01 -1.61
N LEU A 104 0.98 14.52 -0.45
CA LEU A 104 0.34 14.24 0.84
C LEU A 104 -1.16 14.60 0.77
N ILE A 105 -2.02 13.63 0.47
CA ILE A 105 -3.43 13.74 0.85
C ILE A 105 -3.48 13.38 2.34
N VAL A 106 -3.11 14.33 3.19
CA VAL A 106 -3.53 14.35 4.59
C VAL A 106 -5.05 14.43 4.55
N THR A 107 -5.72 13.31 4.78
CA THR A 107 -7.15 13.33 5.08
C THR A 107 -7.30 13.91 6.48
N GLN A 108 -7.58 15.22 6.56
CA GLN A 108 -8.07 15.83 7.80
C GLN A 108 -9.36 15.10 8.17
N ARG A 109 -9.33 14.29 9.22
CA ARG A 109 -10.56 13.87 9.88
C ARG A 109 -11.15 15.14 10.50
N PRO A 110 -12.38 15.57 10.16
CA PRO A 110 -13.07 16.52 11.01
C PRO A 110 -13.28 15.82 12.36
N ALA A 111 -12.78 16.42 13.43
CA ALA A 111 -13.16 16.05 14.77
C ALA A 111 -14.64 16.42 14.95
N ASP A 112 -15.53 15.49 14.65
CA ASP A 112 -16.92 15.57 15.09
C ASP A 112 -16.93 15.39 16.61
N ALA A 113 -16.83 16.52 17.31
CA ALA A 113 -17.18 16.61 18.72
C ALA A 113 -18.70 16.41 18.83
N ALA A 114 -19.13 15.16 19.02
CA ALA A 114 -20.50 14.89 19.43
C ALA A 114 -20.71 15.47 20.84
N PRO A 115 -21.71 16.35 21.08
CA PRO A 115 -22.04 16.78 22.41
C PRO A 115 -22.58 15.58 23.21
N ILE A 116 -21.98 15.36 24.37
CA ILE A 116 -22.48 14.45 25.42
C ILE A 116 -23.95 14.77 25.68
N LYS A 117 -24.84 13.85 25.31
CA LYS A 117 -26.25 13.90 25.73
C LYS A 117 -26.27 13.70 27.25
N ALA A 118 -26.61 14.75 27.98
CA ALA A 118 -26.93 14.68 29.39
C ALA A 118 -28.05 13.64 29.58
N TYR A 119 -27.74 12.52 30.21
CA TYR A 119 -28.74 11.57 30.68
C TYR A 119 -29.60 12.28 31.73
N GLY A 120 -30.91 12.22 31.54
CA GLY A 120 -31.90 13.07 32.21
C GLY A 120 -31.86 12.95 33.73
N MET A 121 -31.83 14.11 34.40
CA MET A 121 -32.31 14.24 35.78
C MET A 121 -33.78 13.81 35.82
N THR A 122 -34.05 12.72 36.52
CA THR A 122 -35.39 12.23 36.80
C THR A 122 -36.14 13.25 37.66
N THR A 123 -37.16 13.87 37.07
CA THR A 123 -38.17 14.65 37.78
C THR A 123 -38.91 13.76 38.77
N VAL A 124 -38.81 14.05 40.07
CA VAL A 124 -39.69 13.48 41.10
C VAL A 124 -40.43 14.63 41.77
N TYR A 125 -41.76 14.67 41.59
CA TYR A 125 -42.67 15.62 42.25
C TYR A 125 -43.15 15.08 43.63
N TYR A 126 -43.18 15.99 44.62
CA TYR A 126 -43.90 16.08 45.92
C TYR A 126 -44.41 14.86 46.74
N VAL A 127 -44.09 14.88 48.05
CA VAL A 127 -44.92 14.47 49.23
C VAL A 127 -44.46 15.32 50.43
N LYS A 128 -45.23 16.33 50.88
CA LYS A 128 -46.23 16.38 51.97
C LYS A 128 -45.67 16.34 53.41
N SER A 129 -45.78 17.46 54.13
CA SER A 129 -46.57 17.60 55.36
C SER A 129 -46.91 19.05 55.63
#